data_AF-A0A3D4VY44-F1
#
_entry.id   AF-A0A3D4VY44-F1
#
_cell.length_a   1.000
_cell.length_b   1.000
_cell.length_c   1.000
_cell.angle_alpha   90.00
_cell.angle_beta   90.00
_cell.angle_gamma   90.00
#
_symmetry.space_group_name_H-M   'P 1'
#
loop_
_entity.id
_entity.type
_entity.pdbx_description
1 polymer ?
#
loop_
_entity_poly.entity_id
_entity_poly.type
_entity_poly.pdbx_seq_one_letter_code
_entity_poly.pdbx_strand_id
1 'polypeptide(L)'
;GVTTTFVDAHDLKEVENAIQPNTKAVYLETLGNPNSDIPDIDAIAAIAHKHGLPLVIDNTFGTPYLIRPIEHGADIVVHSATKFIGGHGTTLGGIIVDSGKFDWKASGKYGNIAAPNPSYHGVSFADAAGPAAFVTYIRAIL
;
A
#
# COMPACT_ATOMS: atom_id res chain seq x y z
N GLY A 1 -10.86 7.51 14.70
CA GLY A 1 -9.47 7.96 14.48
C GLY A 1 -9.11 7.85 13.02
N VAL A 2 -9.24 6.63 12.47
CA VAL A 2 -9.20 6.34 11.03
C VAL A 2 -10.49 5.58 10.69
N THR A 3 -11.14 5.93 9.58
CA THR A 3 -12.38 5.29 9.11
C THR A 3 -12.07 4.39 7.92
N THR A 4 -12.71 3.23 7.85
CA THR A 4 -12.59 2.27 6.74
C THR A 4 -13.96 2.03 6.11
N THR A 5 -14.00 2.03 4.78
CA THR A 5 -15.17 1.64 3.99
C THR A 5 -14.86 0.30 3.33
N PHE A 6 -15.72 -0.69 3.54
CA PHE A 6 -15.63 -2.00 2.89
C PHE A 6 -16.52 -1.99 1.64
N VAL A 7 -16.06 -2.63 0.58
CA VAL A 7 -16.71 -2.72 -0.73
C VAL A 7 -16.51 -4.12 -1.30
N ASP A 8 -17.33 -4.52 -2.25
CA ASP A 8 -17.03 -5.67 -3.10
C ASP A 8 -15.90 -5.30 -4.08
N ALA A 9 -14.76 -5.98 -3.98
CA ALA A 9 -13.62 -5.73 -4.86
C ALA A 9 -13.87 -6.13 -6.32
N HIS A 10 -14.92 -6.93 -6.57
CA HIS A 10 -15.36 -7.29 -7.93
C HIS A 10 -16.33 -6.27 -8.53
N ASP A 11 -16.89 -5.36 -7.73
CA ASP A 11 -17.65 -4.20 -8.22
C ASP A 11 -16.73 -2.96 -8.26
N LEU A 12 -16.03 -2.80 -9.38
CA LEU A 12 -15.14 -1.65 -9.61
C LEU A 12 -15.84 -0.29 -9.47
N LYS A 13 -17.15 -0.23 -9.73
CA LYS A 13 -17.93 1.00 -9.56
C LYS A 13 -18.18 1.27 -8.08
N GLU A 14 -18.44 0.25 -7.27
CA GLU A 14 -18.50 0.37 -5.81
C GLU A 14 -17.15 0.84 -5.25
N VAL A 15 -16.04 0.25 -5.69
CA VAL A 15 -14.67 0.65 -5.31
C VAL A 15 -14.44 2.15 -5.58
N GLU A 16 -14.73 2.61 -6.80
CA GLU A 16 -14.53 4.02 -7.15
C GLU A 16 -15.49 4.96 -6.37
N ASN A 17 -16.75 4.57 -6.19
CA ASN A 17 -17.74 5.39 -5.49
C ASN A 17 -17.49 5.51 -3.98
N ALA A 18 -16.77 4.55 -3.39
CA ALA A 18 -16.42 4.60 -1.96
C ALA A 18 -15.32 5.62 -1.64
N ILE A 19 -14.60 6.13 -2.66
CA ILE A 19 -13.54 7.12 -2.48
C ILE A 19 -14.13 8.46 -2.02
N GLN A 20 -13.57 8.98 -0.92
CA GLN A 20 -13.95 10.24 -0.30
C GLN A 20 -12.77 11.22 -0.32
N PRO A 21 -13.01 12.53 -0.12
CA PRO A 21 -11.93 13.53 -0.08
C PRO A 21 -10.82 13.17 0.93
N ASN A 22 -11.19 12.59 2.07
CA ASN A 22 -10.29 12.19 3.15
C ASN A 22 -9.67 10.78 2.97
N THR A 23 -10.03 10.02 1.93
CA THR A 23 -9.40 8.71 1.66
C THR A 23 -7.89 8.86 1.49
N LYS A 24 -7.11 7.94 2.09
CA LYS A 24 -5.64 7.97 2.11
C LYS A 24 -4.97 6.81 1.39
N ALA A 25 -5.64 5.68 1.21
CA ALA A 25 -5.14 4.51 0.50
C ALA A 25 -6.31 3.62 0.07
N VAL A 26 -6.07 2.77 -0.93
CA VAL A 26 -6.88 1.59 -1.21
C VAL A 26 -6.12 0.37 -0.71
N TYR A 27 -6.80 -0.59 -0.08
CA TYR A 27 -6.20 -1.79 0.50
C TYR A 27 -6.94 -3.04 0.01
N LEU A 28 -6.20 -4.07 -0.42
CA LEU A 28 -6.76 -5.37 -0.77
C LEU A 28 -5.78 -6.51 -0.46
N GLU A 29 -6.28 -7.75 -0.49
CA GLU A 29 -5.48 -8.96 -0.43
C GLU A 29 -5.35 -9.56 -1.84
N THR A 30 -4.19 -10.11 -2.20
CA THR A 30 -4.05 -10.78 -3.52
C THR A 30 -5.00 -11.98 -3.68
N LEU A 31 -5.32 -12.62 -2.56
CA LEU A 31 -6.18 -13.81 -2.45
C LEU A 31 -6.98 -13.65 -1.16
N GLY A 32 -8.28 -13.36 -1.29
CA GLY A 32 -9.16 -13.14 -0.14
C GLY A 32 -9.48 -14.43 0.62
N ASN A 33 -9.52 -14.37 1.95
CA ASN A 33 -9.97 -15.48 2.79
C ASN A 33 -11.40 -15.22 3.32
N PRO A 34 -12.35 -16.17 3.25
CA PRO A 34 -12.20 -17.60 2.92
C PRO A 34 -12.42 -17.98 1.45
N ASN A 35 -12.82 -17.04 0.60
CA ASN A 35 -13.35 -17.36 -0.73
C ASN A 35 -12.27 -17.69 -1.78
N SER A 36 -10.99 -17.42 -1.46
CA SER A 36 -9.86 -17.51 -2.41
C SER A 36 -10.12 -16.73 -3.69
N ASP A 37 -10.85 -15.61 -3.59
CA ASP A 37 -11.13 -14.76 -4.72
C ASP A 37 -9.93 -13.86 -5.05
N ILE A 38 -9.77 -13.57 -6.34
CA ILE A 38 -8.66 -12.80 -6.89
C ILE A 38 -9.25 -11.52 -7.49
N PRO A 39 -9.06 -10.35 -6.86
CA PRO A 39 -9.56 -9.08 -7.39
C PRO A 39 -8.75 -8.65 -8.63
N ASP A 40 -9.35 -7.79 -9.47
CA ASP A 40 -8.67 -7.17 -10.60
C ASP A 40 -7.72 -6.06 -10.11
N ILE A 41 -6.48 -6.46 -9.80
CA ILE A 41 -5.47 -5.57 -9.24
C ILE A 41 -5.14 -4.41 -10.19
N ASP A 42 -5.02 -4.69 -11.50
CA ASP A 42 -4.66 -3.69 -12.50
C ASP A 42 -5.74 -2.59 -12.58
N ALA A 43 -7.02 -3.00 -12.61
CA ALA A 43 -8.14 -2.07 -12.64
C ALA A 43 -8.25 -1.25 -11.34
N ILE A 44 -8.08 -1.88 -10.18
CA ILE A 44 -8.13 -1.19 -8.89
C ILE A 44 -6.96 -0.22 -8.73
N ALA A 45 -5.75 -0.58 -9.20
CA ALA A 45 -4.59 0.31 -9.22
C ALA A 45 -4.88 1.56 -10.06
N ALA A 46 -5.44 1.38 -11.27
CA ALA A 46 -5.82 2.49 -12.13
C ALA A 46 -6.84 3.43 -11.45
N ILE A 47 -7.85 2.88 -10.75
CA ILE A 47 -8.80 3.67 -9.96
C ILE A 47 -8.06 4.42 -8.85
N ALA A 48 -7.24 3.76 -8.04
CA ALA A 48 -6.52 4.40 -6.94
C ALA A 48 -5.66 5.56 -7.43
N HIS A 49 -4.86 5.34 -8.48
CA HIS A 49 -3.96 6.35 -9.04
C HIS A 49 -4.71 7.52 -9.68
N LYS A 50 -5.84 7.28 -10.35
CA LYS A 50 -6.73 8.34 -10.88
C LYS A 50 -7.15 9.33 -9.79
N HIS A 51 -7.28 8.87 -8.55
CA HIS A 51 -7.66 9.68 -7.38
C HIS A 51 -6.47 10.13 -6.52
N GLY A 52 -5.23 9.92 -6.97
CA GLY A 52 -4.01 10.29 -6.25
C GLY A 52 -3.83 9.53 -4.95
N LEU A 53 -4.24 8.26 -4.91
CA LEU A 53 -4.16 7.35 -3.77
C LEU A 53 -3.20 6.19 -4.09
N PRO A 54 -2.38 5.73 -3.13
CA PRO A 54 -1.60 4.53 -3.27
C PRO A 54 -2.48 3.29 -3.11
N LEU A 55 -2.13 2.24 -3.84
CA LEU A 55 -2.66 0.89 -3.65
C LEU A 55 -1.71 0.08 -2.75
N VAL A 56 -2.26 -0.40 -1.63
CA VAL A 56 -1.59 -1.28 -0.67
C VAL A 56 -2.13 -2.69 -0.83
N ILE A 57 -1.25 -3.68 -0.98
CA ILE A 57 -1.64 -5.08 -1.17
C ILE A 57 -1.02 -5.98 -0.11
N ASP A 58 -1.85 -6.73 0.61
CA ASP A 58 -1.39 -7.91 1.35
C ASP A 58 -1.15 -9.05 0.37
N ASN A 59 0.11 -9.42 0.19
CA ASN A 59 0.53 -10.51 -0.68
C ASN A 59 1.02 -11.72 0.13
N THR A 60 0.50 -11.90 1.35
CA THR A 60 0.88 -13.03 2.20
C THR A 60 0.55 -14.36 1.54
N PHE A 61 -0.68 -14.54 1.05
CA PHE A 61 -1.11 -15.78 0.39
C PHE A 61 -0.50 -15.94 -1.00
N GLY A 62 -0.43 -14.86 -1.79
CA GLY A 62 0.15 -14.92 -3.12
C GLY A 62 1.65 -15.24 -3.08
N THR A 63 2.37 -14.78 -2.05
CA THR A 63 3.84 -14.83 -1.95
C THR A 63 4.52 -14.09 -3.12
N PRO A 64 5.76 -13.60 -2.96
CA PRO A 64 6.48 -13.01 -4.09
C PRO A 64 6.83 -14.03 -5.19
N TYR A 65 6.66 -15.33 -4.92
CA TYR A 65 6.95 -16.39 -5.88
C TYR A 65 5.84 -16.53 -6.93
N LEU A 66 4.57 -16.45 -6.55
CA LEU A 66 3.45 -16.64 -7.47
C LEU A 66 2.98 -15.33 -8.11
N ILE A 67 3.00 -14.22 -7.35
CA ILE A 67 2.56 -12.92 -7.84
C ILE A 67 3.43 -11.80 -7.27
N ARG A 68 3.77 -10.84 -8.13
CA ARG A 68 4.51 -9.63 -7.75
C ARG A 68 3.60 -8.41 -7.97
N PRO A 69 2.77 -8.00 -6.99
CA PRO A 69 1.74 -6.99 -7.19
C PRO A 69 2.25 -5.62 -7.67
N ILE A 70 3.53 -5.31 -7.45
CA ILE A 70 4.19 -4.09 -7.97
C ILE A 70 4.22 -4.06 -9.51
N GLU A 71 4.19 -5.22 -10.17
CA GLU A 71 4.05 -5.36 -11.63
C GLU A 71 2.62 -5.06 -12.10
N HIS A 72 1.66 -5.11 -11.17
CA HIS A 72 0.22 -4.88 -11.37
C HIS A 72 -0.26 -3.52 -10.82
N GLY A 73 0.69 -2.61 -10.52
CA GLY A 73 0.38 -1.25 -10.07
C GLY A 73 0.25 -1.07 -8.56
N ALA A 74 0.56 -2.07 -7.74
CA ALA A 74 0.69 -1.86 -6.30
C ALA A 74 1.84 -0.90 -5.98
N ASP A 75 1.59 0.04 -5.07
CA ASP A 75 2.59 0.98 -4.60
C ASP A 75 3.33 0.44 -3.38
N ILE A 76 2.59 -0.25 -2.50
CA ILE A 76 3.08 -0.86 -1.27
C ILE A 76 2.58 -2.30 -1.21
N VAL A 77 3.48 -3.23 -0.88
CA VAL A 77 3.13 -4.62 -0.61
C VAL A 77 3.47 -4.96 0.83
N VAL A 78 2.53 -5.57 1.53
CA VAL A 78 2.73 -6.06 2.90
C VAL A 78 2.71 -7.58 2.92
N HIS A 79 3.50 -8.16 3.82
CA HIS A 79 3.50 -9.58 4.10
C HIS A 79 3.51 -9.82 5.60
N SER A 80 2.68 -10.77 6.04
CA SER A 80 2.93 -11.51 7.28
C SER A 80 4.06 -12.50 7.03
N ALA A 81 5.30 -12.07 7.27
CA ALA A 81 6.48 -12.90 7.08
C ALA A 81 6.48 -14.13 8.00
N THR A 82 5.71 -14.10 9.09
CA THR A 82 5.40 -15.27 9.92
C THR A 82 4.91 -16.48 9.11
N LYS A 83 4.13 -16.25 8.05
CA LYS A 83 3.42 -17.31 7.31
C LYS A 83 4.34 -17.97 6.28
N PHE A 84 4.06 -17.82 4.99
CA PHE A 84 4.75 -18.59 3.95
C PHE A 84 6.22 -18.21 3.75
N ILE A 85 6.61 -16.97 4.06
CA ILE A 85 8.01 -16.54 3.99
C ILE A 85 8.83 -17.23 5.08
N GLY A 86 8.36 -17.19 6.32
CA GLY A 86 9.00 -17.88 7.44
C GLY A 86 8.85 -19.39 7.34
N GLY A 87 7.69 -19.89 6.89
CA GLY A 87 7.39 -21.26 6.48
C GLY A 87 7.31 -22.30 7.60
N HIS A 88 7.95 -22.06 8.74
CA HIS A 88 8.19 -23.09 9.76
C HIS A 88 7.35 -22.92 11.03
N GLY A 89 6.52 -21.87 11.12
CA GLY A 89 5.62 -21.63 12.27
C GLY A 89 6.33 -21.27 13.58
N THR A 90 7.60 -20.87 13.52
CA THR A 90 8.45 -20.64 14.71
C THR A 90 8.68 -19.18 15.07
N THR A 91 8.46 -18.25 14.13
CA THR A 91 8.95 -16.88 14.27
C THR A 91 7.93 -15.89 13.72
N LEU A 92 7.63 -14.86 14.51
CA LEU A 92 6.79 -13.76 14.08
C LEU A 92 7.61 -12.75 13.26
N GLY A 93 7.04 -12.27 12.17
CA GLY A 93 7.64 -11.24 11.35
C GLY A 93 6.64 -10.57 10.42
N GLY A 94 6.95 -9.33 10.04
CA GLY A 94 6.22 -8.55 9.05
C GLY A 94 7.19 -7.85 8.12
N ILE A 95 6.80 -7.68 6.86
CA ILE A 95 7.58 -6.97 5.85
C ILE A 95 6.67 -5.97 5.14
N ILE A 96 7.19 -4.76 4.93
CA ILE A 96 6.63 -3.74 4.05
C ILE A 96 7.62 -3.58 2.90
N VAL A 97 7.14 -3.72 1.67
CA VAL A 97 7.90 -3.49 0.43
C VAL A 97 7.34 -2.24 -0.23
N ASP A 98 8.20 -1.26 -0.43
CA ASP A 98 7.90 -0.02 -1.13
C ASP A 98 8.33 -0.15 -2.60
N SER A 99 7.44 0.11 -3.54
CA SER A 99 7.74 0.07 -4.97
C SER A 99 8.61 1.25 -5.43
N GLY A 100 8.56 2.36 -4.69
CA GLY A 100 9.14 3.64 -5.06
C GLY A 100 8.54 4.30 -6.30
N LYS A 101 7.35 3.89 -6.73
CA LYS A 101 6.66 4.43 -7.92
C LYS A 101 5.65 5.53 -7.61
N PHE A 102 5.11 5.58 -6.39
CA PHE A 102 4.06 6.53 -6.02
C PHE A 102 4.62 7.94 -5.76
N ASP A 103 4.04 8.95 -6.42
CA ASP A 103 4.39 10.36 -6.17
C ASP A 103 3.66 10.89 -4.93
N TRP A 104 4.37 10.86 -3.80
CA TRP A 104 3.87 11.35 -2.51
C TRP A 104 3.59 12.86 -2.48
N LYS A 105 4.11 13.64 -3.43
CA LYS A 105 3.91 15.10 -3.48
C LYS A 105 2.69 15.47 -4.32
N ALA A 106 2.36 14.69 -5.35
CA ALA A 106 1.35 15.03 -6.37
C ALA A 106 -0.03 15.37 -5.80
N SER A 107 -0.54 14.59 -4.84
CA SER A 107 -1.92 14.77 -4.34
C SER A 107 -2.06 15.76 -3.19
N GLY A 108 -0.95 16.22 -2.60
CA GLY A 108 -0.94 17.03 -1.37
C GLY A 108 -1.47 16.30 -0.12
N LYS A 109 -1.84 15.02 -0.22
CA LYS A 109 -2.47 14.27 0.88
C LYS A 109 -1.47 13.77 1.94
N TYR A 110 -0.17 13.79 1.64
CA TYR A 110 0.87 13.07 2.39
C TYR A 110 1.94 13.98 3.00
N GLY A 111 1.53 15.05 3.67
CA GLY A 111 2.43 16.07 4.24
C GLY A 111 3.55 15.52 5.14
N ASN A 112 3.31 14.46 5.91
CA ASN A 112 4.34 13.87 6.77
C ASN A 112 5.53 13.25 6.00
N ILE A 113 5.32 12.91 4.72
CA ILE A 113 6.33 12.35 3.81
C ILE A 113 6.84 13.45 2.86
N ALA A 114 5.92 14.26 2.33
CA ALA A 114 6.17 15.19 1.23
C ALA A 114 6.54 16.62 1.64
N ALA A 115 6.31 17.02 2.90
CA ALA A 115 6.61 18.35 3.43
C ALA A 115 7.72 18.26 4.50
N PRO A 116 8.34 19.39 4.87
CA PRO A 116 9.29 19.46 5.99
C PRO A 116 8.71 18.83 7.25
N ASN A 117 9.31 17.72 7.69
CA ASN A 117 8.84 16.95 8.82
C ASN A 117 9.55 17.44 10.10
N PRO A 118 8.81 18.05 11.06
CA PRO A 118 9.42 18.61 12.27
C PRO A 118 10.04 17.54 13.19
N SER A 119 9.58 16.29 13.09
CA SER A 119 10.09 15.18 13.88
C SER A 119 11.43 14.64 13.38
N TYR A 120 11.89 15.08 12.20
CA TYR A 120 13.16 14.63 11.61
C TYR A 120 13.91 15.81 10.97
N HIS A 121 14.24 16.80 11.81
CA HIS A 121 15.06 17.96 11.47
C HIS A 121 14.55 18.81 10.30
N GLY A 122 13.23 18.79 10.04
CA GLY A 122 12.62 19.56 8.96
C GLY A 122 12.87 18.97 7.57
N VAL A 123 13.30 17.71 7.46
CA VAL A 123 13.48 17.08 6.14
C VAL A 123 12.15 16.79 5.47
N SER A 124 12.08 16.93 4.15
CA SER A 124 11.06 16.29 3.33
C SER A 124 11.59 14.94 2.88
N PHE A 125 10.94 13.84 3.30
CA PHE A 125 11.38 12.49 2.92
C PHE A 125 11.26 12.26 1.42
N ALA A 126 10.23 12.83 0.79
CA ALA A 126 10.07 12.81 -0.65
C ALA A 126 11.25 13.46 -1.39
N ASP A 127 11.80 14.57 -0.86
CA ASP A 127 12.93 15.25 -1.49
C ASP A 127 14.28 14.59 -1.16
N ALA A 128 14.43 14.09 0.07
CA ALA A 128 15.70 13.54 0.53
C ALA A 128 15.95 12.10 0.08
N ALA A 129 14.91 11.28 -0.02
CA ALA A 129 15.02 9.85 -0.33
C ALA A 129 14.39 9.46 -1.68
N GLY A 130 13.74 10.40 -2.39
CA GLY A 130 13.17 10.18 -3.72
C GLY A 130 12.26 8.94 -3.76
N PRO A 131 12.51 7.96 -4.65
CA PRO A 131 11.74 6.72 -4.70
C PRO A 131 11.66 5.95 -3.36
N ALA A 132 12.65 6.08 -2.46
CA ALA A 132 12.65 5.37 -1.18
C ALA A 132 11.96 6.16 -0.04
N ALA A 133 11.21 7.22 -0.36
CA ALA A 133 10.64 8.14 0.63
C ALA A 133 9.78 7.46 1.69
N PHE A 134 8.87 6.58 1.29
CA PHE A 134 7.92 5.98 2.22
C PHE A 134 8.58 4.96 3.16
N VAL A 135 9.41 4.05 2.64
CA VAL A 135 10.16 3.12 3.49
C VAL A 135 11.16 3.83 4.41
N THR A 136 11.77 4.93 3.95
CA THR A 136 12.68 5.75 4.78
C THR A 136 11.92 6.47 5.89
N TYR A 137 10.76 7.06 5.57
CA TYR A 137 9.87 7.66 6.56
C TYR A 137 9.47 6.65 7.63
N ILE A 138 9.03 5.45 7.25
CA ILE A 138 8.68 4.39 8.19
C ILE A 138 9.86 4.10 9.12
N ARG A 139 11.07 3.86 8.59
CA ARG A 139 12.23 3.51 9.42
C ARG A 139 12.76 4.63 10.30
N ALA A 140 12.54 5.88 9.92
CA ALA A 140 13.06 7.03 10.64
C ALA A 140 12.11 7.52 11.75
N ILE A 141 10.80 7.34 11.56
CA ILE A 141 9.76 7.93 12.42
C ILE A 141 9.06 6.89 13.30
N LEU A 142 8.96 5.63 12.85
CA LEU A 142 8.28 4.54 13.56
C LEU A 142 9.31 3.59 14.18
#